data_AF-A0A387BT77-F1
#
_entry.id   AF-A0A387BT77-F1
#
_cell.length_a   1.000
_cell.length_b   1.000
_cell.length_c   1.000
_cell.angle_alpha   90.00
_cell.angle_beta   90.00
_cell.angle_gamma   90.00
#
_symmetry.space_group_name_H-M   'P 1'
#
loop_
_entity.id
_entity.type
_entity.pdbx_description
1 polymer ?
#
loop_
_entity_poly.entity_id
_entity_poly.type
_entity_poly.pdbx_seq_one_letter_code
_entity_poly.pdbx_strand_id
1 'polypeptide(L)' 'MALNLADGNWLRKAEFKNEFGLGESTYQSRIKKMTAGDSEFKNGYAKVNNREVYINREIYNAWRSAEAEKNIFWVDY' A
#
# COMPACT_ATOMS: atom_id res chain seq x y z
N MET A 1 -14.06 7.28 8.94
CA MET A 1 -14.18 5.82 9.17
C MET A 1 -13.11 5.42 10.16
N ALA A 2 -13.46 4.63 11.17
CA ALA A 2 -12.55 4.24 12.25
C ALA A 2 -11.49 3.24 11.74
N LEU A 3 -10.24 3.39 12.18
CA LEU A 3 -9.16 2.43 11.94
C LEU A 3 -9.50 1.12 12.70
N ASN A 4 -10.15 0.17 12.02
CA ASN A 4 -10.28 -1.19 12.53
C ASN A 4 -8.96 -1.94 12.30
N LEU A 5 -8.14 -1.99 13.35
CA LEU A 5 -6.95 -2.86 13.42
C LEU A 5 -7.31 -4.34 13.63
N ALA A 6 -8.58 -4.65 13.88
CA ALA A 6 -9.11 -6.02 14.00
C ALA A 6 -9.44 -6.67 12.65
N ASP A 7 -9.50 -5.88 11.57
CA ASP A 7 -9.51 -6.41 10.22
C ASP A 7 -8.15 -7.06 9.97
N GLY A 8 -8.10 -8.37 9.74
CA GLY A 8 -6.89 -9.16 9.44
C GLY A 8 -6.16 -8.75 8.15
N ASN A 9 -6.43 -7.54 7.65
CA ASN A 9 -5.88 -6.91 6.47
C ASN A 9 -4.58 -6.14 6.76
N TRP A 10 -4.24 -5.91 8.03
CA TRP A 10 -2.96 -5.29 8.42
C TRP A 10 -1.83 -6.32 8.46
N LEU A 11 -0.91 -6.23 7.51
CA LEU A 11 0.24 -7.09 7.39
C LEU A 11 1.52 -6.37 7.81
N ARG A 12 2.43 -7.07 8.48
CA ARG A 12 3.78 -6.52 8.70
C ARG A 12 4.51 -6.42 7.36
N LYS A 13 5.48 -5.51 7.26
CA LYS A 13 6.35 -5.35 6.08
C LYS A 13 6.87 -6.69 5.53
N ALA A 14 7.31 -7.61 6.40
CA ALA A 14 7.83 -8.91 5.97
C ALA A 14 6.74 -9.79 5.36
N GLU A 15 5.57 -9.86 5.97
CA GLU A 15 4.42 -10.65 5.49
C GLU A 15 3.88 -10.08 4.19
N PHE A 16 3.71 -8.76 4.13
CA PHE A 16 3.30 -8.05 2.92
C PHE A 16 4.27 -8.29 1.76
N LYS A 17 5.59 -8.21 2.01
CA LYS A 17 6.58 -8.53 0.97
C LYS A 17 6.48 -9.98 0.50
N ASN A 18 6.22 -10.92 1.40
CA ASN A 18 6.07 -12.33 1.06
C ASN A 18 4.80 -12.59 0.25
N GLU A 19 3.65 -12.09 0.71
CA GLU A 19 2.34 -12.24 0.06
C GLU A 19 2.35 -11.69 -1.37
N PHE A 20 2.98 -10.52 -1.58
CA PHE A 20 3.04 -9.89 -2.90
C PHE A 20 4.31 -10.20 -3.69
N GLY A 21 5.19 -11.07 -3.18
CA GLY A 21 6.47 -11.43 -3.82
C GLY A 21 7.37 -10.23 -4.10
N LEU A 22 7.39 -9.23 -3.22
CA LEU A 22 8.08 -7.95 -3.43
C LEU A 22 9.47 -7.92 -2.81
N GLY A 23 10.45 -7.50 -3.62
CA GLY A 23 11.77 -7.09 -3.13
C GLY A 23 11.72 -5.81 -2.29
N GLU A 24 12.80 -5.54 -1.54
CA GLU A 24 12.93 -4.35 -0.69
C GLU A 24 12.77 -3.04 -1.49
N SER A 25 13.46 -2.94 -2.63
CA SER A 25 13.45 -1.75 -3.49
C SER A 25 12.07 -1.50 -4.13
N THR A 26 11.41 -2.57 -4.59
CA THR A 26 10.07 -2.50 -5.16
C THR A 26 9.05 -2.09 -4.12
N TYR A 27 9.11 -2.69 -2.92
CA TYR A 27 8.29 -2.30 -1.78
C TYR A 27 8.45 -0.81 -1.46
N GLN A 28 9.68 -0.33 -1.28
CA GLN A 28 9.93 1.09 -0.96
C GLN A 28 9.38 2.03 -2.03
N SER A 29 9.60 1.71 -3.30
CA SER A 29 9.09 2.53 -4.41
C SER A 29 7.56 2.59 -4.42
N ARG A 30 6.89 1.45 -4.22
CA ARG A 30 5.42 1.38 -4.23
C ARG A 30 4.81 2.06 -3.02
N ILE A 31 5.34 1.85 -1.81
CA ILE A 31 4.86 2.54 -0.61
C ILE A 31 5.10 4.05 -0.72
N LYS A 32 6.24 4.47 -1.28
CA LYS A 32 6.50 5.90 -1.53
C LYS A 32 5.45 6.49 -2.46
N LYS A 33 5.10 5.83 -3.56
CA LYS A 33 4.04 6.29 -4.47
C LYS A 33 2.66 6.31 -3.81
N MET A 34 2.32 5.24 -3.08
CA MET A 34 1.08 5.12 -2.32
C MET A 34 0.92 6.24 -1.29
N THR A 35 1.99 6.60 -0.60
CA THR A 35 1.98 7.64 0.45
C THR A 35 2.23 9.06 -0.05
N ALA A 36 2.71 9.23 -1.30
CA ALA A 36 3.01 10.53 -1.90
C ALA A 36 1.81 11.21 -2.57
N GLY A 37 0.81 10.44 -2.99
CA GLY A 37 -0.39 10.96 -3.65
C GLY A 37 -1.53 11.25 -2.67
N ASP A 38 -2.58 10.45 -2.75
CA ASP A 38 -3.83 10.69 -2.06
C ASP A 38 -3.78 10.35 -0.56
N SER A 39 -4.33 11.24 0.27
CA SER A 39 -4.39 11.10 1.73
C SER A 39 -5.16 9.84 2.16
N GLU A 40 -6.04 9.33 1.30
CA GLU A 40 -6.82 8.11 1.52
C GLU A 40 -5.93 6.86 1.57
N PHE A 41 -4.92 6.78 0.71
CA PHE A 41 -3.97 5.66 0.70
C PHE A 41 -2.92 5.77 1.80
N LYS A 42 -2.66 6.99 2.27
CA LYS A 42 -1.75 7.25 3.40
C LYS A 42 -2.22 6.58 4.70
N ASN A 43 -3.53 6.45 4.88
CA ASN A 43 -4.14 5.76 6.02
C ASN A 43 -3.90 4.23 6.00
N GLY A 44 -3.50 3.65 4.87
CA GLY A 44 -3.13 2.24 4.75
C GLY A 44 -1.70 1.92 5.14
N TYR A 45 -0.93 2.91 5.58
CA TYR A 45 0.46 2.75 5.99
C TYR A 45 0.65 3.22 7.43
N ALA A 46 0.97 2.29 8.33
CA ALA A 46 1.23 2.58 9.72
C ALA A 46 2.69 2.25 10.06
N LYS A 47 3.48 3.29 10.34
CA LYS A 47 4.84 3.16 10.85
C LYS A 47 4.84 3.41 12.35
N VAL A 48 4.90 2.34 13.13
CA VAL A 48 5.02 2.41 14.59
C VAL A 48 6.45 2.73 14.99
N ASN A 49 7.43 2.12 14.30
CA ASN A 49 8.85 2.37 14.49
C ASN A 49 9.63 2.06 13.20
N ASN A 50 10.94 2.36 13.16
CA ASN A 50 11.79 1.99 12.00
C ASN A 50 11.80 0.48 11.70
N ARG A 51 11.53 -0.36 12.71
CA ARG A 51 11.46 -1.83 12.58
C ARG A 51 10.04 -2.36 12.43
N GLU A 52 9.04 -1.63 12.90
CA GLU A 52 7.64 -2.07 12.90
C GLU A 52 6.81 -1.20 11.98
N VAL A 53 6.55 -1.77 10.81
CA VAL A 53 5.77 -1.17 9.74
C VAL A 53 4.66 -2.13 9.38
N TYR A 54 3.44 -1.60 9.36
CA TYR A 54 2.21 -2.30 9.03
C TYR A 54 1.60 -1.67 7.79
N ILE A 55 1.14 -2.50 6.87
CA ILE A 55 0.52 -2.11 5.60
C ILE A 55 -0.84 -2.79 5.53
N ASN A 56 -1.87 -2.00 5.29
CA ASN A 56 -3.20 -2.53 5.05
C ASN A 56 -3.30 -3.02 3.60
N ARG A 57 -3.58 -4.32 3.41
CA ARG A 57 -3.65 -4.94 2.09
C ARG A 57 -4.81 -4.43 1.24
N GLU A 58 -5.94 -4.06 1.84
CA GLU A 58 -7.09 -3.56 1.11
C GLU A 58 -6.81 -2.19 0.53
N ILE A 59 -6.26 -1.29 1.34
CA ILE A 59 -5.86 0.04 0.87
C ILE A 59 -4.78 -0.07 -0.19
N TYR A 60 -3.83 -1.00 -0.04
CA TYR A 60 -2.82 -1.26 -1.06
C TYR A 60 -3.44 -1.78 -2.37
N ASN A 61 -4.40 -2.70 -2.32
CA ASN A 61 -5.09 -3.17 -3.52
C ASN A 61 -5.95 -2.07 -4.15
N ALA A 62 -6.63 -1.25 -3.35
CA ALA A 62 -7.39 -0.10 -3.86
C ALA A 62 -6.46 0.92 -4.56
N TRP A 63 -5.31 1.22 -3.96
CA TRP A 63 -4.29 2.06 -4.58
C TRP A 63 -3.76 1.45 -5.88
N ARG A 64 -3.49 0.14 -5.89
CA ARG A 64 -2.99 -0.57 -7.06
C ARG A 64 -4.02 -0.54 -8.21
N SER A 65 -5.30 -0.73 -7.89
CA SER A 65 -6.39 -0.61 -8.86
C SER A 65 -6.51 0.82 -9.36
N ALA A 66 -6.42 1.83 -8.49
CA ALA A 66 -6.45 3.23 -8.88
C ALA A 66 -5.23 3.64 -9.74
N GLU A 67 -4.04 3.12 -9.46
CA GLU A 67 -2.86 3.29 -10.32
C GLU A 67 -3.06 2.62 -11.69
N ALA A 68 -3.64 1.41 -11.73
CA ALA A 68 -3.92 0.73 -12.98
C ALA A 68 -4.96 1.47 -13.81
N GLU A 69 -6.01 2.00 -13.19
CA GLU A 69 -7.05 2.79 -13.85
C GLU A 69 -6.51 4.13 -14.37
N LYS A 70 -5.64 4.81 -13.59
CA LYS A 70 -4.88 5.97 -14.07
C LYS A 70 -3.97 5.63 -15.25
N ASN A 71 -3.43 4.42 -15.32
CA ASN A 71 -2.57 4.00 -16.43
C ASN A 71 -3.36 3.66 -17.69
N ILE A 72 -4.56 3.07 -17.56
CA ILE A 72 -5.47 2.81 -18.69
C ILE A 72 -5.93 4.14 -19.33
N PHE A 73 -6.11 5.20 -18.55
CA PHE A 73 -6.55 6.51 -19.06
C PHE A 73 -5.51 7.20 -19.99
N TRP A 74 -4.27 6.73 -20.05
CA TRP A 74 -3.20 7.33 -20.88
C TRP A 74 -2.81 6.50 -22.11
N VAL A 75 -3.50 5.38 -22.40
CA VAL A 75 -3.23 4.50 -23.56
C VAL A 75 -4.32 4.62 -24.63
N ASP A 76 -4.87 5.83 -24.84
CA ASP A 76 -5.82 6.10 -25.93
C ASP A 76 -5.63 7.50 -26.52
N TYR A 77 -4.38 7.86 -26.83
CA TYR A 77 -4.07 9.09 -27.59
C TYR A 77 -3.08 8.83 -28.71
#